data_AF-A0A1J3GTP1-F1
#
_entry.id   AF-A0A1J3GTP1-F1
#
_cell.length_a   1.000
_cell.length_b   1.000
_cell.length_c   1.000
_cell.angle_alpha   90.00
_cell.angle_beta   90.00
_cell.angle_gamma   90.00
#
_symmetry.space_group_name_H-M   'P 1'
#
loop_
_entity.id
_entity.type
_entity.pdbx_description
1 polymer ?
#
loop_
_entity_poly.entity_id
_entity_poly.type
_entity_poly.pdbx_seq_one_letter_code
_entity_poly.pdbx_strand_id
1 'polypeptide(L)'
;LPDQIEGLQVHRHGYWFDVPPVPGALIINIGDLLQLITNDKFISSEHRVLANRATRARVSVACFFTTGIRPNPRVYGPMRELVSEENPPKYREITIEDFA
;
A
#
# COMPACT_ATOMS: atom_id res chain seq x y z
N LEU A 1 -5.68 0.25 -12.81
CA LEU A 1 -6.88 -0.34 -13.45
C LEU A 1 -6.55 -1.73 -13.96
N PRO A 2 -6.98 -2.80 -13.27
CA PRO A 2 -6.98 -4.14 -13.85
C PRO A 2 -8.09 -4.24 -14.91
N ASP A 3 -7.89 -5.12 -15.88
CA ASP A 3 -8.99 -5.59 -16.73
C ASP A 3 -9.97 -6.47 -15.94
N GLN A 4 -10.87 -7.16 -16.65
CA GLN A 4 -11.87 -8.06 -16.06
C GLN A 4 -11.34 -9.50 -15.88
N ILE A 5 -10.03 -9.67 -15.64
CA ILE A 5 -9.39 -10.95 -15.31
C ILE A 5 -8.83 -10.89 -13.89
N GLU A 6 -9.25 -11.85 -13.07
CA GLU A 6 -8.79 -12.02 -11.70
C GLU A 6 -7.28 -12.29 -11.63
N GLY A 7 -6.71 -12.09 -10.44
CA GLY A 7 -5.32 -12.43 -10.20
C GLY A 7 -4.68 -11.67 -9.05
N LEU A 8 -5.24 -10.52 -8.65
CA LEU A 8 -4.79 -9.83 -7.44
C LEU A 8 -5.31 -10.55 -6.20
N GLN A 9 -4.41 -10.84 -5.27
CA GLN A 9 -4.74 -11.31 -3.93
C GLN A 9 -4.13 -10.40 -2.86
N VAL A 10 -4.85 -10.24 -1.75
CA VAL A 10 -4.39 -9.54 -0.54
C VAL A 10 -4.26 -10.54 0.61
N HIS A 11 -3.19 -10.41 1.39
CA HIS A 11 -2.98 -11.21 2.59
C HIS A 11 -3.61 -10.52 3.80
N ARG A 12 -4.42 -11.26 4.56
CA ARG A 12 -5.06 -10.79 5.79
C ARG A 12 -5.29 -11.95 6.74
N HIS A 13 -4.95 -11.78 8.01
CA HIS A 13 -5.18 -12.79 9.06
C HIS A 13 -4.63 -14.20 8.72
N GLY A 14 -3.49 -14.29 8.02
CA GLY A 14 -2.89 -15.57 7.63
C GLY A 14 -3.47 -16.21 6.35
N TYR A 15 -4.40 -15.55 5.68
CA TYR A 15 -5.05 -16.05 4.47
C TYR A 15 -4.90 -15.08 3.29
N TRP A 16 -4.85 -15.64 2.08
CA TRP A 16 -4.91 -14.88 0.84
C TRP A 16 -6.35 -14.79 0.35
N PHE A 17 -6.81 -13.58 0.07
CA PHE A 17 -8.14 -13.29 -0.44
C PHE A 17 -8.06 -12.75 -1.85
N ASP A 18 -8.90 -13.27 -2.75
CA ASP A 18 -9.04 -12.74 -4.11
C ASP A 18 -9.70 -11.36 -4.08
N VAL A 19 -9.20 -10.45 -4.93
CA VAL A 19 -9.80 -9.14 -5.16
C VAL A 19 -10.53 -9.19 -6.50
N PRO A 20 -11.86 -9.37 -6.50
CA PRO A 20 -12.62 -9.49 -7.74
C PRO A 20 -12.63 -8.15 -8.48
N PRO A 21 -12.42 -8.15 -9.82
CA PRO A 21 -12.52 -6.93 -10.60
C PRO A 21 -13.97 -6.44 -10.62
N VAL A 22 -14.16 -5.14 -10.37
CA VAL A 22 -15.45 -4.48 -10.50
C VAL A 22 -15.38 -3.52 -11.69
N PRO A 23 -16.29 -3.63 -12.69
CA PRO A 23 -16.31 -2.73 -13.83
C PRO A 23 -16.34 -1.25 -13.42
N GLY A 24 -15.42 -0.45 -13.98
CA GLY A 24 -15.32 0.98 -13.69
C GLY A 24 -14.70 1.34 -12.34
N ALA A 25 -14.29 0.37 -11.52
CA ALA A 25 -13.70 0.62 -10.21
C ALA A 25 -12.17 0.74 -10.23
N LEU A 26 -11.65 1.47 -9.25
CA LEU A 26 -10.24 1.48 -8.90
C LEU A 26 -9.99 0.61 -7.67
N ILE A 27 -8.87 -0.09 -7.66
CA ILE A 27 -8.33 -0.73 -6.46
C ILE A 27 -7.32 0.23 -5.87
N ILE A 28 -7.51 0.62 -4.62
CA ILE A 28 -6.62 1.51 -3.87
C ILE A 28 -6.07 0.72 -2.69
N ASN A 29 -4.75 0.69 -2.55
CA ASN A 29 -4.08 0.12 -1.39
C ASN A 29 -3.27 1.21 -0.65
N ILE A 30 -3.03 0.94 0.63
CA ILE A 30 -2.13 1.72 1.47
C ILE A 30 -0.71 1.23 1.21
N GLY A 31 0.25 2.16 1.18
CA GLY A 31 1.67 1.85 1.14
C GLY A 31 2.35 2.17 2.48
N ASP A 32 3.55 1.63 2.68
CA ASP A 32 4.27 1.66 3.96
C ASP A 32 4.52 3.08 4.49
N LEU A 33 4.82 4.04 3.60
CA LEU A 33 5.01 5.44 4.02
C LEU A 33 3.72 6.01 4.65
N LEU A 34 2.54 5.66 4.11
CA LEU A 34 1.26 6.09 4.68
C LEU A 34 0.96 5.36 6.00
N GLN A 35 1.33 4.08 6.13
CA GLN A 35 1.25 3.37 7.41
C GLN A 35 2.12 4.04 8.48
N LEU A 36 3.36 4.40 8.13
CA LEU A 36 4.31 5.06 9.02
C LEU A 36 3.76 6.40 9.53
N ILE A 37 3.37 7.30 8.63
CA ILE A 37 2.88 8.63 9.05
C ILE A 37 1.55 8.55 9.81
N THR A 38 0.78 7.47 9.61
CA THR A 38 -0.48 7.26 10.33
C THR A 38 -0.35 6.44 11.62
N ASN A 39 0.87 6.06 12.01
CA ASN A 39 1.15 5.30 13.22
C ASN A 39 0.32 3.99 13.33
N ASP A 40 0.19 3.26 12.23
CA ASP A 40 -0.64 2.05 12.04
C ASP A 40 -2.16 2.27 12.01
N LYS A 41 -2.65 3.50 11.94
CA LYS A 41 -4.08 3.72 11.70
C LYS A 41 -4.51 3.18 10.34
N PHE A 42 -3.62 3.22 9.35
CA PHE A 42 -3.79 2.54 8.06
C PHE A 42 -2.69 1.50 7.87
N ILE A 43 -3.06 0.33 7.35
CA ILE A 43 -2.17 -0.82 7.21
C ILE A 43 -1.87 -1.08 5.73
N SER A 44 -0.58 -1.05 5.40
CA SER A 44 -0.01 -1.56 4.17
C SER A 44 -0.03 -3.09 4.20
N SER A 45 -0.94 -3.68 3.44
CA SER A 45 -1.14 -5.13 3.41
C SER A 45 -0.30 -5.76 2.29
N GLU A 46 0.28 -6.92 2.58
CA GLU A 46 0.92 -7.73 1.54
C GLU A 46 -0.10 -8.09 0.47
N HIS A 47 0.33 -8.01 -0.79
CA HIS A 47 -0.49 -8.36 -1.93
C HIS A 47 0.38 -9.05 -2.97
N ARG A 48 -0.24 -9.93 -3.76
CA ARG A 48 0.43 -10.66 -4.85
C ARG A 48 -0.44 -10.70 -6.09
N VAL A 49 0.19 -10.89 -7.23
CA VAL A 49 -0.51 -11.17 -8.49
C VAL A 49 -0.20 -12.60 -8.89
N LEU A 50 -1.23 -13.43 -8.99
CA LEU A 50 -1.11 -14.80 -9.46
C LEU A 50 -0.74 -14.81 -10.95
N ALA A 51 0.09 -15.79 -11.33
CA ALA A 51 0.32 -16.08 -12.74
C ALA A 51 -1.01 -16.43 -13.41
N ASN A 52 -1.30 -15.74 -14.51
CA ASN A 52 -2.58 -15.88 -15.21
C ASN A 52 -2.74 -17.29 -15.77
N ARG A 53 -3.84 -17.95 -15.39
CA ARG A 53 -4.23 -19.28 -15.90
C ARG A 53 -5.30 -19.22 -16.98
N ALA A 54 -5.81 -18.03 -17.30
CA ALA A 54 -6.82 -17.83 -18.33
C ALA A 54 -6.21 -17.89 -19.74
N THR A 55 -7.07 -18.12 -20.74
CA THR A 55 -6.68 -18.16 -22.16
C THR A 55 -6.38 -16.79 -22.76
N ARG A 56 -6.80 -15.70 -22.10
CA ARG A 56 -6.59 -14.31 -22.51
C ARG A 56 -5.56 -13.61 -21.63
N ALA A 57 -4.77 -12.70 -22.21
CA ALA A 57 -3.79 -11.92 -21.48
C ALA A 57 -4.46 -10.99 -20.45
N ARG A 58 -3.83 -10.89 -19.26
CA ARG A 58 -4.24 -9.96 -18.19
C ARG A 58 -3.35 -8.72 -18.20
N VAL A 59 -3.96 -7.54 -18.22
CA VAL A 59 -3.26 -6.25 -18.17
C VAL A 59 -3.75 -5.45 -16.97
N SER A 60 -2.81 -4.82 -16.27
CA SER A 60 -3.12 -3.87 -15.19
C SER A 60 -2.14 -2.71 -15.19
N VAL A 61 -2.66 -1.49 -14.98
CA VAL A 61 -1.85 -0.29 -14.78
C VAL A 61 -1.89 0.13 -13.31
N ALA A 62 -0.73 0.22 -12.67
CA ALA A 62 -0.59 0.75 -11.31
C ALA A 62 -0.11 2.21 -11.36
N CYS A 63 -0.63 3.05 -10.46
CA CYS A 63 -0.20 4.43 -10.28
C CYS A 63 0.15 4.63 -8.81
N PHE A 64 1.33 5.17 -8.54
CA PHE A 64 1.85 5.36 -7.20
C PHE A 64 1.88 6.84 -6.84
N PHE A 65 1.10 7.22 -5.83
CA PHE A 65 1.16 8.55 -5.24
C PHE A 65 2.19 8.52 -4.12
N THR A 66 3.38 9.01 -4.41
CA THR A 66 4.50 9.08 -3.47
C THR A 66 5.03 10.51 -3.36
N THR A 67 5.72 10.82 -2.27
CA THR A 67 6.26 12.16 -1.96
C THR A 67 7.48 12.54 -2.80
N GLY A 68 7.71 11.83 -3.91
CA GLY A 68 8.74 12.09 -4.90
C GLY A 68 9.95 11.18 -4.74
N ILE A 69 10.41 10.63 -5.87
CA ILE A 69 11.66 9.86 -5.99
C ILE A 69 12.90 10.79 -5.89
N ARG A 70 12.68 12.11 -5.89
CA ARG A 70 13.77 13.08 -5.76
C ARG A 70 14.17 13.23 -4.29
N PRO A 71 15.46 13.11 -3.97
CA PRO A 71 15.98 13.39 -2.65
C PRO A 71 15.50 14.76 -2.18
N ASN A 72 14.90 14.80 -1.00
CA ASN A 72 14.52 16.04 -0.34
C ASN A 72 14.76 15.88 1.17
N PRO A 73 15.07 16.98 1.87
CA PRO A 73 15.44 16.92 3.28
C PRO A 73 14.23 16.72 4.21
N ARG A 74 13.04 16.37 3.69
CA ARG A 74 11.85 16.21 4.51
C ARG A 74 11.96 14.93 5.33
N VAL A 75 11.74 15.11 6.62
CA VAL A 75 11.63 14.02 7.59
C VAL A 75 10.16 13.62 7.72
N TYR A 76 9.90 12.32 7.70
CA TYR A 76 8.59 11.70 7.87
C TYR A 76 8.59 10.89 9.17
N GLY A 77 7.51 11.00 9.92
CA GLY A 77 7.29 10.28 11.17
C GLY A 77 5.80 10.22 11.47
N PRO A 78 5.41 9.51 12.55
CA PRO A 78 4.03 9.51 13.05
C PRO A 78 3.46 10.93 13.18
N MET A 79 2.30 11.20 12.58
CA MET A 79 1.61 12.49 12.74
C MET A 79 1.26 12.72 14.22
N ARG A 80 1.55 13.92 14.71
CA ARG A 80 1.41 14.27 16.14
C ARG A 80 -0.03 14.08 16.63
N GLU A 81 -1.00 14.31 15.77
CA GLU A 81 -2.43 14.15 16.02
C GLU A 81 -2.87 12.69 16.18
N LEU A 82 -2.01 11.74 15.79
CA LEU A 82 -2.25 10.29 15.88
C LEU A 82 -1.38 9.62 16.94
N VAL A 83 -0.62 10.39 17.71
CA VAL A 83 0.23 9.90 18.82
C VAL A 83 -0.35 10.37 20.14
N SER A 84 -0.40 9.47 21.12
CA SER A 84 -0.78 9.76 22.51
C SER A 84 -0.04 8.81 23.47
N GLU A 85 -0.25 8.95 24.78
CA GLU A 85 0.28 8.00 25.77
C GLU A 85 -0.24 6.57 25.54
N GLU A 86 -1.49 6.43 25.09
CA GLU A 86 -2.12 5.15 24.78
C GLU A 86 -1.76 4.62 23.38
N ASN A 87 -1.30 5.49 22.48
CA ASN A 87 -0.81 5.13 21.15
C ASN A 87 0.55 5.81 20.89
N PRO A 88 1.63 5.35 21.55
CA PRO A 88 2.95 5.94 21.39
C PRO A 88 3.46 5.81 19.94
N PRO A 89 4.49 6.59 19.55
CA PRO A 89 5.05 6.48 18.21
C PRO A 89 5.67 5.10 18.00
N LYS A 90 5.17 4.35 17.01
CA LYS A 90 5.65 3.00 16.65
C LYS A 90 6.82 3.03 15.68
N TYR A 91 6.99 4.16 14.99
CA TYR A 91 8.00 4.35 13.96
C TYR A 91 8.94 5.49 14.32
N ARG A 92 10.22 5.33 13.98
CA ARG A 92 11.19 6.42 14.02
C ARG A 92 10.95 7.42 12.88
N GLU A 93 11.46 8.62 13.06
CA GLU A 93 11.57 9.60 11.99
C GLU A 93 12.59 9.15 10.93
N ILE A 94 12.27 9.33 9.64
CA ILE A 94 13.10 8.91 8.51
C ILE A 94 13.04 9.92 7.36
N THR A 95 14.08 9.97 6.52
CA THR A 95 14.00 10.61 5.21
C THR A 95 13.49 9.64 4.13
N ILE A 96 13.17 10.12 2.93
CA ILE A 96 12.86 9.23 1.79
C ILE A 96 14.09 8.44 1.34
N GLU A 97 15.30 8.97 1.55
CA GLU A 97 16.53 8.26 1.22
C GLU A 97 16.76 7.09 2.17
N ASP A 98 16.49 7.25 3.47
CA ASP A 98 16.57 6.16 4.45
C ASP A 98 15.48 5.08 4.24
N PHE A 99 14.38 5.46 3.60
CA PHE A 99 13.23 4.59 3.35
C PHE A 99 13.42 3.69 2.11
N ALA A 100 14.17 4.17 1.11
CA ALA A 100 14.30 3.56 -0.21
C ALA A 100 15.29 2.38 -0.26
#